data_AF-A0A562R2M1-F1
#
_entry.id   AF-A0A562R2M1-F1
#
_cell.length_a   1.000
_cell.length_b   1.000
_cell.length_c   1.000
_cell.angle_alpha   90.00
_cell.angle_beta   90.00
_cell.angle_gamma   90.00
#
_symmetry.space_group_name_H-M   'P 1'
#
loop_
_entity.id
_entity.type
_entity.pdbx_description
1 polymer ?
#
loop_
_entity_poly.entity_id
_entity_poly.type
_entity_poly.pdbx_seq_one_letter_code
_entity_poly.pdbx_strand_id
1 'polypeptide(L)'
;MTSTSTSPYLRSATWQDLERLSLALLSAEYGAKFRRWGGAGQRKDGIDAWAKLPDGRIVAARFEGREARFGQPLTDADIDSALAEVAAFPHPIDELLILTTASNDAGMVSTARAPAKEVKVWGWQSIGARIDRHPAIQKKFFGIGGKPPVGARLALGVAAVLIVAGGAGSLFLSKSAMDNSQRIQQDAPQTIAAIAANVAALDKTYEGCLAAFDQHVFTPGPALSASCRDTATRQLTTLTKQVDKARNGLPPDVQTELSRMMVIFNEDVREASVVTSSTYAFAKAVAEGTDEACVPASSSALEKAGDEAMTAQLRYYFLLRDFIRPEMDAARTILALHARAIKEPVQNEMAAAAQRMEQVLVERTKYDLKNVARPFSLSAEKKTASPGATPGDDAAEAARWRNVLASACRTVPGKR
;
A
#
# COMPACT_ATOMS: atom_id res chain seq x y z
N MET A 1 -31.68 2.30 -18.90
CA MET A 1 -30.31 2.19 -19.44
C MET A 1 -29.42 3.13 -18.65
N THR A 2 -28.75 2.64 -17.61
CA THR A 2 -27.80 3.42 -16.80
C THR A 2 -26.40 3.15 -17.33
N SER A 3 -25.71 4.19 -17.78
CA SER A 3 -24.33 4.10 -18.25
C SER A 3 -23.42 3.70 -17.08
N THR A 4 -22.58 2.69 -17.29
CA THR A 4 -21.45 2.34 -16.43
C THR A 4 -20.42 3.47 -16.52
N SER A 5 -20.59 4.50 -15.70
CA SER A 5 -19.59 5.55 -15.52
C SER A 5 -18.36 4.93 -14.85
N THR A 6 -17.28 4.76 -15.62
CA THR A 6 -15.97 4.39 -15.08
C THR A 6 -15.39 5.62 -14.38
N SER A 7 -15.13 5.51 -13.08
CA SER A 7 -14.46 6.58 -12.33
C SER A 7 -13.08 6.89 -12.93
N PRO A 8 -12.71 8.18 -13.13
CA PRO A 8 -11.40 8.55 -13.68
C PRO A 8 -10.26 8.38 -12.67
N TYR A 9 -10.56 8.07 -11.40
CA TYR A 9 -9.56 7.88 -10.35
C TYR A 9 -9.11 6.42 -10.27
N LEU A 10 -7.80 6.23 -10.15
CA LEU A 10 -7.22 4.91 -9.85
C LEU A 10 -7.65 4.45 -8.46
N ARG A 11 -8.13 3.22 -8.37
CA ARG A 11 -8.47 2.56 -7.09
C ARG A 11 -7.27 2.60 -6.15
N SER A 12 -7.53 2.80 -4.86
CA SER A 12 -6.50 2.61 -3.84
C SER A 12 -5.92 1.20 -3.98
N ALA A 13 -4.59 1.09 -4.02
CA ALA A 13 -3.89 -0.19 -4.16
C ALA A 13 -3.86 -0.98 -2.84
N THR A 14 -4.04 -0.30 -1.71
CA THR A 14 -4.05 -0.88 -0.36
C THR A 14 -5.23 -0.35 0.45
N TRP A 15 -5.64 -1.11 1.47
CA TRP A 15 -6.69 -0.69 2.38
C TRP A 15 -6.28 0.52 3.22
N GLN A 16 -4.99 0.70 3.51
CA GLN A 16 -4.48 1.87 4.23
C GLN A 16 -4.55 3.13 3.37
N ASP A 17 -4.31 3.03 2.07
CA ASP A 17 -4.50 4.15 1.15
C ASP A 17 -5.98 4.48 0.99
N LEU A 18 -6.84 3.45 0.95
CA LEU A 18 -8.30 3.64 0.98
C LEU A 18 -8.72 4.35 2.27
N GLU A 19 -8.22 3.92 3.43
CA GLU A 19 -8.50 4.55 4.72
C GLU A 19 -8.04 6.01 4.74
N ARG A 20 -6.81 6.30 4.29
CA ARG A 20 -6.25 7.66 4.30
C ARG A 20 -7.03 8.59 3.39
N LEU A 21 -7.37 8.13 2.19
CA LEU A 21 -8.22 8.84 1.24
C LEU A 21 -9.61 9.06 1.82
N SER A 22 -10.22 8.01 2.36
CA SER A 22 -11.58 8.04 2.92
C SER A 22 -11.68 8.97 4.12
N LEU A 23 -10.73 8.93 5.05
CA LEU A 23 -10.69 9.88 6.19
C LEU A 23 -10.65 11.34 5.72
N ALA A 24 -9.80 11.64 4.73
CA ALA A 24 -9.69 12.98 4.19
C ALA A 24 -10.96 13.40 3.42
N LEU A 25 -11.51 12.49 2.61
CA LEU A 25 -12.71 12.71 1.81
C LEU A 25 -13.95 12.90 2.69
N LEU A 26 -14.16 12.03 3.68
CA LEU A 26 -15.25 12.14 4.65
C LEU A 26 -15.14 13.43 5.46
N SER A 27 -13.92 13.80 5.85
CA SER A 27 -13.73 15.06 6.57
C SER A 27 -14.09 16.29 5.72
N ALA A 28 -13.83 16.23 4.41
CA ALA A 28 -14.21 17.27 3.47
C ALA A 28 -15.71 17.27 3.17
N GLU A 29 -16.32 16.09 2.96
CA GLU A 29 -17.74 15.93 2.64
C GLU A 29 -18.65 16.39 3.77
N TYR A 30 -18.32 16.05 5.03
CA TYR A 30 -19.15 16.37 6.19
C TYR A 30 -18.72 17.65 6.93
N GLY A 31 -17.64 18.30 6.48
CA GLY A 31 -17.12 19.49 7.14
C GLY A 31 -16.68 19.27 8.60
N ALA A 32 -16.37 18.03 8.98
CA ALA A 32 -16.01 17.63 10.34
C ALA A 32 -14.80 16.72 10.32
N LYS A 33 -13.87 16.86 11.27
CA LYS A 33 -12.65 16.03 11.31
C LYS A 33 -12.98 14.60 11.73
N PHE A 34 -12.95 13.66 10.79
CA PHE A 34 -13.01 12.24 11.10
C PHE A 34 -11.74 11.78 11.83
N ARG A 35 -11.94 11.01 12.89
CA ARG A 35 -10.88 10.44 13.73
C ARG A 35 -10.94 8.93 13.61
N ARG A 36 -9.76 8.29 13.61
CA ARG A 36 -9.69 6.83 13.70
C ARG A 36 -10.30 6.35 15.02
N TRP A 37 -11.00 5.23 14.97
CA TRP A 37 -11.45 4.48 16.13
C TRP A 37 -10.56 3.24 16.29
N GLY A 38 -10.02 3.02 17.49
CA GLY A 38 -9.04 1.96 17.73
C GLY A 38 -7.57 2.36 17.52
N GLY A 39 -6.68 1.38 17.68
CA GLY A 39 -5.23 1.55 17.52
C GLY A 39 -4.80 1.49 16.05
N ALA A 40 -3.55 1.87 15.76
CA ALA A 40 -3.01 1.72 14.41
C ALA A 40 -3.06 0.25 13.97
N GLY A 41 -3.86 -0.05 12.95
CA GLY A 41 -4.03 -1.42 12.44
C GLY A 41 -5.02 -2.31 13.19
N GLN A 42 -5.67 -1.84 14.26
CA GLN A 42 -6.66 -2.62 14.99
C GLN A 42 -8.04 -1.98 14.90
N ARG A 43 -8.97 -2.69 14.23
CA ARG A 43 -10.40 -2.37 14.22
C ARG A 43 -10.94 -2.61 15.63
N LYS A 44 -11.71 -1.65 16.18
CA LYS A 44 -12.47 -1.83 17.43
C LYS A 44 -13.94 -1.70 17.10
N ASP A 45 -14.75 -2.61 17.63
CA ASP A 45 -16.21 -2.53 17.54
C ASP A 45 -16.73 -2.31 16.11
N GLY A 46 -16.11 -2.96 15.12
CA GLY A 46 -16.52 -2.86 13.72
C GLY A 46 -16.28 -1.51 13.02
N ILE A 47 -15.80 -0.48 13.72
CA ILE A 47 -15.63 0.89 13.23
C ILE A 47 -14.14 1.23 13.04
N ASP A 48 -13.82 1.82 11.88
CA ASP A 48 -12.47 2.27 11.56
C ASP A 48 -12.29 3.78 11.83
N ALA A 49 -13.36 4.57 11.65
CA ALA A 49 -13.35 6.00 11.90
C ALA A 49 -14.71 6.56 12.28
N TRP A 50 -14.74 7.72 12.94
CA TRP A 50 -15.97 8.41 13.26
C TRP A 50 -15.78 9.92 13.39
N ALA A 51 -16.89 10.65 13.32
CA ALA A 51 -16.96 12.08 13.63
C ALA A 51 -18.28 12.40 14.33
N LYS A 52 -18.22 13.39 15.24
CA LYS A 52 -19.41 14.09 15.71
C LYS A 52 -19.56 15.37 14.88
N LEU A 53 -20.69 15.52 14.19
CA LEU A 53 -21.01 16.68 13.38
C LEU A 53 -21.40 17.88 14.26
N PRO A 54 -21.38 19.12 13.73
CA PRO A 54 -21.79 20.31 14.48
C PRO A 54 -23.23 20.26 15.02
N ASP A 55 -24.12 19.56 14.32
CA ASP A 55 -25.52 19.34 14.73
C ASP A 55 -25.69 18.26 15.80
N GLY A 56 -24.58 17.66 16.26
CA GLY A 56 -24.56 16.63 17.29
C GLY A 56 -24.67 15.20 16.78
N ARG A 57 -24.95 14.98 15.49
CA ARG A 57 -25.05 13.64 14.90
C ARG A 57 -23.70 12.93 14.89
N ILE A 58 -23.72 11.61 15.01
CA ILE A 58 -22.53 10.77 14.92
C ILE A 58 -22.55 10.02 13.58
N VAL A 59 -21.50 10.26 12.80
CA VAL A 59 -21.23 9.53 11.56
C VAL A 59 -20.06 8.60 11.80
N ALA A 60 -20.26 7.31 11.59
CA ALA A 60 -19.24 6.29 11.72
C ALA A 60 -18.92 5.71 10.33
N ALA A 61 -17.69 5.27 10.15
CA ALA A 61 -17.20 4.75 8.89
C ALA A 61 -16.42 3.44 9.10
N ARG A 62 -16.67 2.52 8.19
CA ARG A 62 -15.94 1.27 8.02
C ARG A 62 -15.30 1.27 6.63
N PHE A 63 -14.05 0.88 6.56
CA PHE A 63 -13.29 0.75 5.33
C PHE A 63 -13.12 -0.73 5.03
N GLU A 64 -13.79 -1.19 3.97
CA GLU A 64 -13.80 -2.59 3.60
C GLU A 64 -12.54 -2.99 2.83
N GLY A 65 -12.12 -4.23 3.06
CA GLY A 65 -10.91 -4.81 2.49
C GLY A 65 -9.64 -4.66 3.34
N ARG A 66 -9.78 -4.51 4.67
CA ARG A 66 -8.66 -4.71 5.63
C ARG A 66 -8.10 -6.15 5.64
N GLU A 67 -8.74 -7.09 4.96
CA GLU A 67 -8.42 -8.52 4.90
C GLU A 67 -8.35 -9.04 3.45
N ALA A 68 -8.31 -10.36 3.23
CA ALA A 68 -8.08 -11.04 1.94
C ALA A 68 -9.05 -10.70 0.79
N ARG A 69 -10.05 -9.84 1.01
CA ARG A 69 -11.11 -9.47 0.06
C ARG A 69 -11.04 -8.01 -0.43
N PHE A 70 -9.90 -7.32 -0.26
CA PHE A 70 -9.73 -5.97 -0.79
C PHE A 70 -10.02 -5.90 -2.30
N GLY A 71 -10.93 -4.98 -2.69
CA GLY A 71 -11.34 -4.80 -4.09
C GLY A 71 -12.37 -5.81 -4.62
N GLN A 72 -12.76 -6.81 -3.83
CA GLN A 72 -13.84 -7.72 -4.20
C GLN A 72 -15.22 -7.11 -3.95
N PRO A 73 -16.25 -7.47 -4.75
CA PRO A 73 -17.64 -7.13 -4.47
C PRO A 73 -18.05 -7.51 -3.06
N LEU A 74 -18.81 -6.61 -2.42
CA LEU A 74 -19.40 -6.83 -1.11
C LEU A 74 -20.73 -7.56 -1.28
N THR A 75 -20.93 -8.60 -0.48
CA THR A 75 -22.18 -9.37 -0.41
C THR A 75 -23.08 -8.84 0.70
N ASP A 76 -24.37 -9.18 0.67
CA ASP A 76 -25.30 -8.82 1.76
C ASP A 76 -24.82 -9.39 3.12
N ALA A 77 -24.24 -10.60 3.11
CA ALA A 77 -23.65 -11.21 4.30
C ALA A 77 -22.46 -10.41 4.87
N ASP A 78 -21.66 -9.76 4.00
CA ASP A 78 -20.57 -8.89 4.43
C ASP A 78 -21.11 -7.65 5.14
N ILE A 79 -22.23 -7.09 4.63
CA ILE A 79 -22.91 -5.95 5.24
C ILE A 79 -23.52 -6.36 6.59
N ASP A 80 -24.20 -7.50 6.65
CA ASP A 80 -24.80 -8.00 7.90
C ASP A 80 -23.75 -8.26 8.98
N SER A 81 -22.61 -8.86 8.62
CA SER A 81 -21.48 -9.07 9.53
C SER A 81 -20.92 -7.73 10.01
N ALA A 82 -20.76 -6.75 9.11
CA ALA A 82 -20.32 -5.42 9.48
C ALA A 82 -21.28 -4.76 10.48
N LEU A 83 -22.60 -4.89 10.28
CA LEU A 83 -23.60 -4.34 11.19
C LEU A 83 -23.58 -5.03 12.56
N ALA A 84 -23.38 -6.34 12.60
CA ALA A 84 -23.27 -7.09 13.84
C ALA A 84 -22.05 -6.65 14.67
N GLU A 85 -20.89 -6.44 14.04
CA GLU A 85 -19.69 -5.96 14.73
C GLU A 85 -19.85 -4.54 15.29
N VAL A 86 -20.54 -3.67 14.54
CA VAL A 86 -20.75 -2.27 14.92
C VAL A 86 -21.69 -2.12 16.12
N ALA A 87 -22.46 -3.15 16.46
CA ALA A 87 -23.37 -3.12 17.61
C ALA A 87 -22.64 -2.93 18.95
N ALA A 88 -21.34 -3.24 19.01
CA ALA A 88 -20.50 -3.01 20.20
C ALA A 88 -19.98 -1.57 20.33
N PHE A 89 -20.20 -0.69 19.34
CA PHE A 89 -19.70 0.67 19.37
C PHE A 89 -20.42 1.50 20.45
N PRO A 90 -19.70 2.20 21.35
CA PRO A 90 -20.28 2.78 22.57
C PRO A 90 -21.10 4.06 22.33
N HIS A 91 -21.27 4.49 21.08
CA HIS A 91 -21.98 5.71 20.76
C HIS A 91 -23.12 5.43 19.76
N PRO A 92 -24.29 6.08 19.91
CA PRO A 92 -25.39 5.91 18.97
C PRO A 92 -24.99 6.46 17.59
N ILE A 93 -25.07 5.63 16.55
CA ILE A 93 -24.67 5.99 15.19
C ILE A 93 -25.90 6.49 14.43
N ASP A 94 -25.88 7.74 13.98
CA ASP A 94 -26.92 8.27 13.10
C ASP A 94 -26.72 7.78 11.67
N GLU A 95 -25.47 7.75 11.20
CA GLU A 95 -25.12 7.32 9.84
C GLU A 95 -23.88 6.43 9.85
N LEU A 96 -24.01 5.22 9.29
CA LEU A 96 -22.90 4.30 9.06
C LEU A 96 -22.54 4.29 7.58
N LEU A 97 -21.26 4.56 7.29
CA LEU A 97 -20.71 4.51 5.95
C LEU A 97 -19.82 3.28 5.80
N ILE A 98 -20.10 2.43 4.81
CA ILE A 98 -19.24 1.32 4.42
C ILE A 98 -18.59 1.69 3.09
N LEU A 99 -17.27 1.86 3.07
CA LEU A 99 -16.54 2.30 1.88
C LEU A 99 -15.67 1.17 1.33
N THR A 100 -15.72 0.92 0.03
CA THR A 100 -14.96 -0.14 -0.64
C THR A 100 -14.38 0.30 -1.98
N THR A 101 -13.28 -0.35 -2.39
CA THR A 101 -12.73 -0.22 -3.76
C THR A 101 -13.47 -1.08 -4.80
N ALA A 102 -14.45 -1.88 -4.38
CA ALA A 102 -15.33 -2.62 -5.29
C ALA A 102 -16.24 -1.69 -6.12
N SER A 103 -16.90 -2.24 -7.15
CA SER A 103 -17.92 -1.47 -7.89
C SER A 103 -19.12 -1.13 -7.01
N ASN A 104 -19.80 -0.03 -7.36
CA ASN A 104 -21.17 0.21 -6.92
C ASN A 104 -22.07 -0.86 -7.53
N ASP A 105 -22.41 -1.91 -6.79
CA ASP A 105 -23.41 -2.87 -7.25
C ASP A 105 -24.82 -2.36 -6.87
N ALA A 106 -25.76 -2.46 -7.82
CA ALA A 106 -27.11 -1.88 -7.70
C ALA A 106 -27.97 -2.50 -6.57
N GLY A 107 -27.52 -3.59 -5.94
CA GLY A 107 -28.18 -4.25 -4.81
C GLY A 107 -27.76 -3.75 -3.43
N MET A 108 -26.72 -2.92 -3.32
CA MET A 108 -26.08 -2.56 -2.04
C MET A 108 -26.79 -1.49 -1.21
N VAL A 109 -28.13 -1.45 -1.25
CA VAL A 109 -28.93 -0.59 -0.37
C VAL A 109 -29.57 -1.51 0.67
N SER A 110 -28.86 -1.78 1.76
CA SER A 110 -29.48 -2.49 2.88
C SER A 110 -30.47 -1.55 3.57
N THR A 111 -31.73 -1.95 3.65
CA THR A 111 -32.75 -1.33 4.53
C THR A 111 -32.57 -1.71 6.01
N ALA A 112 -31.45 -2.36 6.35
CA ALA A 112 -31.15 -2.86 7.68
C ALA A 112 -31.10 -1.71 8.71
N ARG A 113 -31.85 -1.89 9.80
CA ARG A 113 -31.86 -1.01 10.97
C ARG A 113 -31.28 -1.73 12.18
N ALA A 114 -30.54 -0.95 12.97
CA ALA A 114 -29.71 -1.28 14.12
C ALA A 114 -28.38 -1.99 13.75
N PRO A 115 -27.23 -1.44 14.17
CA PRO A 115 -27.05 -0.37 15.19
C PRO A 115 -27.13 1.10 14.68
N ALA A 116 -27.26 1.36 13.37
CA ALA A 116 -27.35 2.72 12.82
C ALA A 116 -28.76 3.10 12.34
N LYS A 117 -29.08 4.41 12.29
CA LYS A 117 -30.35 4.92 11.72
C LYS A 117 -30.35 4.88 10.19
N GLU A 118 -29.20 5.10 9.58
CA GLU A 118 -28.99 5.03 8.13
C GLU A 118 -27.66 4.31 7.83
N VAL A 119 -27.66 3.40 6.84
CA VAL A 119 -26.47 2.70 6.37
C VAL A 119 -26.29 3.02 4.89
N LYS A 120 -25.10 3.49 4.50
CA LYS A 120 -24.75 3.77 3.10
C LYS A 120 -23.51 3.01 2.72
N VAL A 121 -23.56 2.38 1.54
CA VAL A 121 -22.39 1.75 0.95
C VAL A 121 -21.87 2.59 -0.21
N TRP A 122 -20.59 2.95 -0.14
CA TRP A 122 -19.89 3.67 -1.20
C TRP A 122 -18.87 2.73 -1.85
N GLY A 123 -19.22 2.22 -3.03
CA GLY A 123 -18.24 1.63 -3.94
C GLY A 123 -17.40 2.70 -4.63
N TRP A 124 -16.48 2.25 -5.47
CA TRP A 124 -15.44 3.10 -6.05
C TRP A 124 -15.99 4.23 -6.90
N GLN A 125 -17.05 4.01 -7.66
CA GLN A 125 -17.67 5.05 -8.48
C GLN A 125 -18.31 6.13 -7.60
N SER A 126 -18.94 5.75 -6.48
CA SER A 126 -19.49 6.69 -5.49
C SER A 126 -18.41 7.50 -4.79
N ILE A 127 -17.28 6.87 -4.49
CA ILE A 127 -16.08 7.52 -3.94
C ILE A 127 -15.52 8.51 -4.98
N GLY A 128 -15.38 8.08 -6.24
CA GLY A 128 -14.91 8.91 -7.34
C GLY A 128 -15.74 10.18 -7.54
N ALA A 129 -17.06 10.03 -7.63
CA ALA A 129 -17.98 11.17 -7.78
C ALA A 129 -17.94 12.14 -6.58
N ARG A 130 -17.52 11.68 -5.40
CA ARG A 130 -17.26 12.54 -4.23
C ARG A 130 -15.93 13.25 -4.35
N ILE A 131 -14.88 12.56 -4.78
CA ILE A 131 -13.56 13.17 -5.04
C ILE A 131 -13.69 14.32 -6.06
N ASP A 132 -14.53 14.16 -7.09
CA ASP A 132 -14.81 15.20 -8.08
C ASP A 132 -15.30 16.52 -7.47
N ARG A 133 -16.02 16.44 -6.34
CA ARG A 133 -16.56 17.61 -5.63
C ARG A 133 -15.54 18.30 -4.72
N HIS A 134 -14.38 17.67 -4.49
CA HIS A 134 -13.37 18.15 -3.54
C HIS A 134 -11.99 18.34 -4.21
N PRO A 135 -11.70 19.50 -4.83
CA PRO A 135 -10.43 19.76 -5.52
C PRO A 135 -9.19 19.60 -4.63
N ALA A 136 -9.32 19.87 -3.32
CA ALA A 136 -8.24 19.65 -2.36
C ALA A 136 -7.88 18.16 -2.22
N ILE A 137 -8.87 17.26 -2.32
CA ILE A 137 -8.67 15.81 -2.30
C ILE A 137 -8.04 15.34 -3.62
N GLN A 138 -8.52 15.84 -4.75
CA GLN A 138 -7.92 15.57 -6.08
C GLN A 138 -6.42 15.91 -6.10
N LYS A 139 -6.08 17.12 -5.65
CA LYS A 139 -4.69 17.56 -5.59
C LYS A 139 -3.85 16.71 -4.65
N LYS A 140 -4.37 16.43 -3.45
CA LYS A 140 -3.62 15.75 -2.38
C LYS A 140 -3.33 14.28 -2.69
N PHE A 141 -4.28 13.57 -3.30
CA PHE A 141 -4.18 12.12 -3.50
C PHE A 141 -3.89 11.71 -4.94
N PHE A 142 -4.20 12.57 -5.92
CA PHE A 142 -4.08 12.24 -7.34
C PHE A 142 -3.21 13.23 -8.13
N GLY A 143 -2.72 14.30 -7.51
CA GLY A 143 -1.86 15.29 -8.17
C GLY A 143 -2.57 16.12 -9.25
N ILE A 144 -3.88 15.98 -9.40
CA ILE A 144 -4.71 16.72 -10.35
C ILE A 144 -5.05 18.07 -9.71
N GLY A 145 -4.37 19.16 -10.08
CA GLY A 145 -4.51 20.41 -9.34
C GLY A 145 -3.88 21.69 -9.92
N GLY A 146 -3.68 21.79 -11.24
CA GLY A 146 -3.34 23.05 -11.91
C GLY A 146 -4.53 23.56 -12.73
N LYS A 147 -5.02 24.78 -12.46
CA LYS A 147 -6.01 25.44 -13.34
C LYS A 147 -5.41 25.60 -14.74
N PRO A 148 -6.08 25.24 -15.84
CA PRO A 148 -5.62 25.61 -17.17
C PRO A 148 -5.68 27.15 -17.32
N PRO A 149 -4.70 27.78 -18.01
CA PRO A 149 -4.76 29.21 -18.27
C PRO A 149 -5.97 29.55 -19.15
N VAL A 150 -6.54 30.74 -18.92
CA VAL A 150 -7.79 31.27 -19.51
C VAL A 150 -7.70 31.52 -21.05
N GLY A 151 -6.66 31.01 -21.73
CA GLY A 151 -6.48 31.11 -23.18
C GLY A 151 -6.92 29.88 -24.01
N ALA A 152 -7.23 28.73 -23.39
CA ALA A 152 -7.52 27.49 -24.12
C ALA A 152 -8.99 27.32 -24.56
N ARG A 153 -9.73 28.42 -24.78
CA ARG A 153 -11.11 28.42 -25.32
C ARG A 153 -11.18 28.69 -26.83
N LEU A 154 -10.08 28.51 -27.56
CA LEU A 154 -10.01 28.73 -29.01
C LEU A 154 -9.51 27.52 -29.82
N ALA A 155 -9.65 26.30 -29.28
CA ALA A 155 -9.39 25.06 -30.02
C ALA A 155 -10.62 24.13 -30.12
N LEU A 156 -11.83 24.69 -30.02
CA LEU A 156 -13.10 23.99 -30.21
C LEU A 156 -13.90 24.54 -31.40
N GLY A 157 -13.19 25.06 -32.41
CA GLY A 157 -13.77 25.63 -33.63
C GLY A 157 -13.44 24.92 -34.94
N VAL A 158 -12.58 23.89 -34.95
CA VAL A 158 -12.13 23.22 -36.20
C VAL A 158 -12.56 21.74 -36.30
N ALA A 159 -13.07 21.13 -35.23
CA ALA A 159 -13.50 19.72 -35.26
C ALA A 159 -14.94 19.50 -35.78
N ALA A 160 -15.70 20.56 -36.09
CA ALA A 160 -17.10 20.43 -36.52
C ALA A 160 -17.32 20.41 -38.04
N VAL A 161 -16.25 20.50 -38.85
CA VAL A 161 -16.36 20.48 -40.33
C VAL A 161 -15.89 19.16 -40.97
N LEU A 162 -15.26 18.26 -40.21
CA LEU A 162 -14.79 16.96 -40.71
C LEU A 162 -15.73 15.77 -40.45
N ILE A 163 -16.99 16.03 -40.06
CA ILE A 163 -17.98 14.95 -39.84
C ILE A 163 -18.80 14.64 -41.11
N VAL A 164 -18.63 15.38 -42.20
CA VAL A 164 -19.33 15.07 -43.48
C VAL A 164 -18.43 14.32 -44.50
N ALA A 165 -17.14 14.09 -44.20
CA ALA A 165 -16.22 13.39 -45.11
C ALA A 165 -15.51 12.14 -44.51
N GLY A 166 -15.84 11.73 -43.29
CA GLY A 166 -15.10 10.70 -42.54
C GLY A 166 -15.64 9.27 -42.60
N GLY A 167 -16.46 8.92 -43.60
CA GLY A 167 -17.07 7.58 -43.75
C GLY A 167 -16.10 6.42 -44.04
N ALA A 168 -14.78 6.63 -44.00
CA ALA A 168 -13.77 5.61 -44.28
C ALA A 168 -12.74 5.38 -43.14
N GLY A 169 -12.82 6.12 -42.03
CA GLY A 169 -11.81 6.07 -40.96
C GLY A 169 -12.03 5.00 -39.87
N SER A 170 -13.24 4.43 -39.77
CA SER A 170 -13.60 3.46 -38.70
C SER A 170 -13.09 2.03 -38.93
N LEU A 171 -12.50 1.74 -40.10
CA LEU A 171 -11.88 0.43 -40.38
C LEU A 171 -10.39 0.36 -40.00
N PHE A 172 -9.72 1.49 -39.77
CA PHE A 172 -8.28 1.51 -39.45
C PHE A 172 -7.96 1.44 -37.95
N LEU A 173 -8.88 1.88 -37.07
CA LEU A 173 -8.68 1.78 -35.62
C LEU A 173 -8.89 0.34 -35.11
N SER A 174 -9.85 -0.39 -35.68
CA SER A 174 -10.06 -1.82 -35.37
C SER A 174 -8.91 -2.69 -35.87
N LYS A 175 -8.36 -2.38 -37.05
CA LYS A 175 -7.20 -3.10 -37.59
C LYS A 175 -5.92 -2.84 -36.79
N SER A 176 -5.68 -1.60 -36.36
CA SER A 176 -4.51 -1.26 -35.54
C SER A 176 -4.57 -1.89 -34.14
N ALA A 177 -5.75 -2.00 -33.52
CA ALA A 177 -5.93 -2.65 -32.22
C ALA A 177 -5.81 -4.19 -32.31
N MET A 178 -6.33 -4.80 -33.38
CA MET A 178 -6.21 -6.24 -33.63
C MET A 178 -4.78 -6.64 -34.04
N ASP A 179 -4.13 -5.87 -34.92
CA ASP A 179 -2.74 -6.09 -35.33
C ASP A 179 -1.78 -5.87 -34.15
N ASN A 180 -2.07 -4.93 -33.24
CA ASN A 180 -1.28 -4.71 -32.02
C ASN A 180 -1.51 -5.83 -30.99
N SER A 181 -2.74 -6.33 -30.84
CA SER A 181 -3.02 -7.50 -29.99
C SER A 181 -2.34 -8.77 -30.52
N GLN A 182 -2.30 -8.97 -31.85
CA GLN A 182 -1.62 -10.10 -32.47
C GLN A 182 -0.09 -9.99 -32.40
N ARG A 183 0.48 -8.77 -32.55
CA ARG A 183 1.92 -8.54 -32.34
C ARG A 183 2.36 -8.76 -30.90
N ILE A 184 1.59 -8.28 -29.92
CA ILE A 184 1.94 -8.48 -28.49
C ILE A 184 1.84 -9.96 -28.10
N GLN A 185 0.92 -10.74 -28.69
CA GLN A 185 0.90 -12.19 -28.48
C GLN A 185 2.13 -12.90 -29.06
N GLN A 186 2.68 -12.43 -30.19
CA GLN A 186 3.94 -12.94 -30.74
C GLN A 186 5.16 -12.54 -29.89
N ASP A 187 5.10 -11.38 -29.22
CA ASP A 187 6.17 -10.86 -28.35
C ASP A 187 5.95 -11.15 -26.85
N ALA A 188 5.00 -12.02 -26.50
CA ALA A 188 4.68 -12.35 -25.11
C ALA A 188 5.90 -12.88 -24.33
N PRO A 189 6.76 -13.78 -24.88
CA PRO A 189 7.97 -14.22 -24.18
C PRO A 189 8.93 -13.06 -23.86
N GLN A 190 9.18 -12.15 -24.81
CA GLN A 190 10.05 -10.99 -24.58
C GLN A 190 9.43 -10.04 -23.56
N THR A 191 8.11 -9.86 -23.60
CA THR A 191 7.38 -9.01 -22.67
C THR A 191 7.46 -9.56 -21.24
N ILE A 192 7.25 -10.86 -21.06
CA ILE A 192 7.38 -11.55 -19.76
C ILE A 192 8.82 -11.45 -19.25
N ALA A 193 9.82 -11.66 -20.12
CA ALA A 193 11.23 -11.50 -19.76
C ALA A 193 11.58 -10.08 -19.31
N ALA A 194 11.04 -9.05 -19.99
CA ALA A 194 11.23 -7.66 -19.62
C ALA A 194 10.55 -7.32 -18.28
N ILE A 195 9.42 -7.95 -17.96
CA ILE A 195 8.77 -7.82 -16.64
C ILE A 195 9.64 -8.49 -15.57
N ALA A 196 10.13 -9.71 -15.81
CA ALA A 196 11.01 -10.43 -14.89
C ALA A 196 12.32 -9.66 -14.59
N ALA A 197 12.87 -8.95 -15.58
CA ALA A 197 14.02 -8.07 -15.38
C ALA A 197 13.72 -6.90 -14.41
N ASN A 198 12.51 -6.33 -14.46
CA ASN A 198 12.10 -5.29 -13.51
C ASN A 198 11.85 -5.86 -12.11
N VAL A 199 11.34 -7.08 -12.00
CA VAL A 199 11.27 -7.80 -10.71
C VAL A 199 12.68 -8.01 -10.14
N ALA A 200 13.66 -8.41 -10.97
CA ALA A 200 15.05 -8.55 -10.54
C ALA A 200 15.68 -7.21 -10.09
N ALA A 201 15.34 -6.10 -10.76
CA ALA A 201 15.77 -4.78 -10.35
C ALA A 201 15.18 -4.37 -8.98
N LEU A 202 13.94 -4.78 -8.70
CA LEU A 202 13.28 -4.58 -7.40
C LEU A 202 13.92 -5.42 -6.29
N ASP A 203 14.20 -6.71 -6.55
CA ASP A 203 14.96 -7.57 -5.63
C ASP A 203 16.33 -6.98 -5.28
N LYS A 204 17.05 -6.44 -6.27
CA LYS A 204 18.34 -5.77 -6.04
C LYS A 204 18.22 -4.53 -5.15
N THR A 205 17.11 -3.80 -5.22
CA THR A 205 16.83 -2.71 -4.28
C THR A 205 16.62 -3.22 -2.86
N TYR A 206 15.89 -4.33 -2.70
CA TYR A 206 15.69 -4.96 -1.40
C TYR A 206 16.98 -5.55 -0.83
N GLU A 207 17.86 -6.10 -1.67
CA GLU A 207 19.21 -6.50 -1.29
C GLU A 207 20.03 -5.31 -0.79
N GLY A 208 20.04 -4.19 -1.51
CA GLY A 208 20.70 -2.97 -1.07
C GLY A 208 20.13 -2.42 0.24
N CYS A 209 18.81 -2.53 0.43
CA CYS A 209 18.15 -2.17 1.67
C CYS A 209 18.60 -3.06 2.84
N LEU A 210 18.65 -4.38 2.62
CA LEU A 210 19.12 -5.34 3.60
C LEU A 210 20.58 -5.07 4.00
N ALA A 211 21.44 -4.80 3.01
CA ALA A 211 22.84 -4.42 3.25
C ALA A 211 22.97 -3.12 4.07
N ALA A 212 22.09 -2.13 3.84
CA ALA A 212 22.07 -0.90 4.64
C ALA A 212 21.71 -1.18 6.11
N PHE A 213 20.80 -2.11 6.37
CA PHE A 213 20.54 -2.58 7.73
C PHE A 213 21.74 -3.33 8.33
N ASP A 214 22.47 -4.13 7.56
CA ASP A 214 23.62 -4.91 8.06
C ASP A 214 24.80 -4.03 8.46
N GLN A 215 24.97 -2.88 7.81
CA GLN A 215 26.05 -1.94 8.09
C GLN A 215 25.81 -1.07 9.34
N HIS A 216 24.58 -1.01 9.86
CA HIS A 216 24.20 -0.04 10.87
C HIS A 216 23.44 -0.66 12.05
N VAL A 217 23.75 -0.19 13.25
CA VAL A 217 22.98 -0.51 14.48
C VAL A 217 21.55 0.05 14.39
N PHE A 218 21.40 1.18 13.71
CA PHE A 218 20.12 1.82 13.38
C PHE A 218 20.30 2.61 12.10
N THR A 219 19.43 2.37 11.12
CA THR A 219 19.45 3.07 9.85
C THR A 219 18.57 4.32 9.91
N PRO A 220 19.08 5.54 9.73
CA PRO A 220 18.24 6.73 9.86
C PRO A 220 17.15 6.82 8.78
N GLY A 221 16.04 7.50 9.11
CA GLY A 221 14.88 7.65 8.23
C GLY A 221 15.21 8.16 6.82
N PRO A 222 16.05 9.21 6.64
CA PRO A 222 16.44 9.67 5.30
C PRO A 222 17.19 8.61 4.48
N ALA A 223 18.08 7.83 5.11
CA ALA A 223 18.79 6.75 4.45
C ALA A 223 17.83 5.65 4.01
N LEU A 224 16.93 5.20 4.91
CA LEU A 224 15.89 4.21 4.60
C LEU A 224 14.92 4.68 3.51
N SER A 225 14.53 5.95 3.53
CA SER A 225 13.68 6.55 2.51
C SER A 225 14.34 6.44 1.14
N ALA A 226 15.58 6.90 1.02
CA ALA A 226 16.27 6.96 -0.26
C ALA A 226 16.64 5.57 -0.80
N SER A 227 17.22 4.70 0.03
CA SER A 227 17.75 3.40 -0.42
C SER A 227 16.67 2.32 -0.50
N CYS A 228 15.65 2.36 0.36
CA CYS A 228 14.61 1.34 0.41
C CYS A 228 13.29 1.86 -0.18
N ARG A 229 12.59 2.76 0.52
CA ARG A 229 11.19 3.10 0.24
C ARG A 229 11.01 3.75 -1.14
N ASP A 230 11.71 4.85 -1.39
CA ASP A 230 11.49 5.69 -2.58
C ASP A 230 11.97 4.97 -3.84
N THR A 231 13.08 4.24 -3.74
CA THR A 231 13.61 3.46 -4.86
C THR A 231 12.71 2.28 -5.19
N ALA A 232 12.27 1.51 -4.18
CA ALA A 232 11.32 0.40 -4.40
C ALA A 232 9.97 0.92 -4.94
N THR A 233 9.45 2.03 -4.42
CA THR A 233 8.21 2.67 -4.91
C THR A 233 8.33 3.06 -6.39
N ARG A 234 9.44 3.70 -6.79
CA ARG A 234 9.67 4.09 -8.18
C ARG A 234 9.75 2.86 -9.10
N GLN A 235 10.48 1.83 -8.70
CA GLN A 235 10.60 0.60 -9.48
C GLN A 235 9.27 -0.12 -9.60
N LEU A 236 8.51 -0.25 -8.51
CA LEU A 236 7.19 -0.86 -8.52
C LEU A 236 6.20 -0.08 -9.38
N THR A 237 6.27 1.26 -9.37
CA THR A 237 5.46 2.11 -10.26
C THR A 237 5.79 1.85 -11.74
N THR A 238 7.08 1.73 -12.07
CA THR A 238 7.52 1.39 -13.43
C THR A 238 7.04 -0.01 -13.84
N LEU A 239 7.19 -0.99 -12.96
CA LEU A 239 6.74 -2.36 -13.16
C LEU A 239 5.22 -2.43 -13.36
N THR A 240 4.45 -1.73 -12.52
CA THR A 240 2.97 -1.66 -12.63
C THR A 240 2.56 -1.09 -14.00
N LYS A 241 3.15 0.03 -14.42
CA LYS A 241 2.88 0.61 -15.74
C LYS A 241 3.21 -0.33 -16.89
N GLN A 242 4.29 -1.10 -16.75
CA GLN A 242 4.68 -2.09 -17.76
C GLN A 242 3.68 -3.25 -17.82
N VAL A 243 3.27 -3.78 -16.67
CA VAL A 243 2.26 -4.85 -16.58
C VAL A 243 0.92 -4.36 -17.16
N ASP A 244 0.47 -3.16 -16.79
CA ASP A 244 -0.79 -2.59 -17.30
C ASP A 244 -0.77 -2.40 -18.82
N LYS A 245 0.34 -1.92 -19.36
CA LYS A 245 0.52 -1.75 -20.82
C LYS A 245 0.53 -3.09 -21.55
N ALA A 246 1.11 -4.12 -20.95
CA ALA A 246 1.23 -5.46 -21.54
C ALA A 246 -0.02 -6.32 -21.37
N ARG A 247 -0.86 -6.01 -20.38
CA ARG A 247 -1.94 -6.89 -19.87
C ARG A 247 -2.76 -7.57 -20.95
N ASN A 248 -3.29 -6.80 -21.90
CA ASN A 248 -4.22 -7.31 -22.92
C ASN A 248 -3.57 -8.26 -23.94
N GLY A 249 -2.25 -8.27 -24.06
CA GLY A 249 -1.53 -9.16 -24.98
C GLY A 249 -0.86 -10.35 -24.32
N LEU A 250 -0.98 -10.50 -23.00
CA LEU A 250 -0.43 -11.65 -22.26
C LEU A 250 -1.47 -12.79 -22.17
N PRO A 251 -1.02 -14.06 -22.07
CA PRO A 251 -1.91 -15.18 -21.77
C PRO A 251 -2.71 -14.98 -20.45
N PRO A 252 -3.97 -15.45 -20.35
CA PRO A 252 -4.82 -15.21 -19.17
C PRO A 252 -4.26 -15.71 -17.84
N ASP A 253 -3.56 -16.84 -17.85
CA ASP A 253 -2.85 -17.40 -16.69
C ASP A 253 -1.74 -16.45 -16.23
N VAL A 254 -0.94 -15.92 -17.16
CA VAL A 254 0.11 -14.92 -16.88
C VAL A 254 -0.48 -13.62 -16.32
N GLN A 255 -1.62 -13.16 -16.85
CA GLN A 255 -2.29 -11.97 -16.34
C GLN A 255 -2.75 -12.14 -14.88
N THR A 256 -3.33 -13.30 -14.57
CA THR A 256 -3.77 -13.64 -13.21
C THR A 256 -2.58 -13.65 -12.25
N GLU A 257 -1.50 -14.31 -12.65
CA GLU A 257 -0.31 -14.44 -11.81
C GLU A 257 0.37 -13.09 -11.58
N LEU A 258 0.52 -12.26 -12.62
CA LEU A 258 1.06 -10.91 -12.48
C LEU A 258 0.19 -10.02 -11.57
N SER A 259 -1.13 -10.14 -11.67
CA SER A 259 -2.03 -9.39 -10.80
C SER A 259 -1.83 -9.77 -9.34
N ARG A 260 -1.67 -11.07 -9.05
CA ARG A 260 -1.35 -11.58 -7.70
C ARG A 260 -0.01 -11.05 -7.20
N MET A 261 1.04 -11.13 -8.03
CA MET A 261 2.37 -10.60 -7.68
C MET A 261 2.35 -9.10 -7.38
N MET A 262 1.56 -8.31 -8.13
CA MET A 262 1.44 -6.87 -7.87
C MET A 262 0.84 -6.55 -6.51
N VAL A 263 -0.11 -7.36 -6.03
CA VAL A 263 -0.64 -7.18 -4.66
C VAL A 263 0.46 -7.41 -3.63
N ILE A 264 1.25 -8.48 -3.79
CA ILE A 264 2.36 -8.81 -2.87
C ILE A 264 3.42 -7.69 -2.89
N PHE A 265 3.87 -7.23 -4.06
CA PHE A 265 4.94 -6.23 -4.11
C PHE A 265 4.50 -4.85 -3.59
N ASN A 266 3.22 -4.49 -3.74
CA ASN A 266 2.67 -3.28 -3.12
C ASN A 266 2.69 -3.38 -1.58
N GLU A 267 2.43 -4.56 -1.04
CA GLU A 267 2.54 -4.82 0.39
C GLU A 267 3.98 -4.67 0.89
N ASP A 268 4.96 -5.14 0.13
CA ASP A 268 6.38 -5.02 0.49
C ASP A 268 6.85 -3.57 0.55
N VAL A 269 6.45 -2.76 -0.42
CA VAL A 269 6.71 -1.31 -0.43
C VAL A 269 5.99 -0.61 0.73
N ARG A 270 4.83 -1.12 1.15
CA ARG A 270 4.12 -0.60 2.32
C ARG A 270 4.92 -0.84 3.61
N GLU A 271 5.47 -2.03 3.79
CA GLU A 271 6.33 -2.35 4.95
C GLU A 271 7.56 -1.41 5.00
N ALA A 272 8.15 -1.09 3.84
CA ALA A 272 9.22 -0.09 3.73
C ALA A 272 8.77 1.32 4.21
N SER A 273 7.51 1.67 3.95
CA SER A 273 6.92 2.94 4.39
C SER A 273 6.68 2.97 5.88
N VAL A 274 6.21 1.87 6.48
CA VAL A 274 5.98 1.74 7.93
C VAL A 274 7.28 1.96 8.70
N VAL A 275 8.34 1.24 8.35
CA VAL A 275 9.65 1.41 9.02
C VAL A 275 10.20 2.83 8.84
N THR A 276 10.03 3.42 7.66
CA THR A 276 10.48 4.79 7.40
C THR A 276 9.70 5.80 8.25
N SER A 277 8.39 5.61 8.43
CA SER A 277 7.57 6.48 9.29
C SER A 277 7.94 6.38 10.76
N SER A 278 8.17 5.17 11.28
CA SER A 278 8.59 5.00 12.69
C SER A 278 9.94 5.65 12.96
N THR A 279 10.88 5.55 12.02
CA THR A 279 12.21 6.16 12.16
C THR A 279 12.19 7.68 12.09
N TYR A 280 11.30 8.27 11.27
CA TYR A 280 11.04 9.72 11.32
C TYR A 280 10.40 10.18 12.62
N ALA A 281 9.44 9.40 13.16
CA ALA A 281 8.82 9.71 14.45
C ALA A 281 9.86 9.70 15.58
N PHE A 282 10.80 8.75 15.56
CA PHE A 282 11.91 8.72 16.50
C PHE A 282 12.86 9.91 16.32
N ALA A 283 13.27 10.25 15.10
CA ALA A 283 14.11 11.42 14.85
C ALA A 283 13.44 12.73 15.37
N LYS A 284 12.12 12.84 15.20
CA LYS A 284 11.34 13.95 15.77
C LYS A 284 11.37 13.93 17.31
N ALA A 285 11.16 12.78 17.94
CA ALA A 285 11.24 12.65 19.40
C ALA A 285 12.64 12.99 19.94
N VAL A 286 13.70 12.65 19.20
CA VAL A 286 15.08 13.09 19.50
C VAL A 286 15.18 14.61 19.41
N ALA A 287 14.65 15.23 18.35
CA ALA A 287 14.68 16.67 18.20
C ALA A 287 14.02 17.40 19.38
N GLU A 288 12.87 16.88 19.85
CA GLU A 288 12.06 17.45 20.93
C GLU A 288 12.58 17.11 22.34
N GLY A 289 13.25 15.95 22.50
CA GLY A 289 13.62 15.38 23.81
C GLY A 289 15.11 15.46 24.16
N THR A 290 15.95 16.07 23.32
CA THR A 290 17.38 16.28 23.59
C THR A 290 17.75 17.77 23.53
N ASP A 291 18.87 18.14 24.14
CA ASP A 291 19.47 19.48 23.95
C ASP A 291 20.20 19.61 22.60
N GLU A 292 20.92 20.72 22.38
CA GLU A 292 21.73 20.94 21.17
C GLU A 292 22.93 19.97 21.05
N ALA A 293 23.41 19.46 22.19
CA ALA A 293 24.48 18.47 22.28
C ALA A 293 23.96 17.02 22.21
N CYS A 294 22.68 16.85 21.85
CA CYS A 294 22.00 15.55 21.76
C CYS A 294 21.97 14.77 23.08
N VAL A 295 22.11 15.45 24.23
CA VAL A 295 21.99 14.83 25.55
C VAL A 295 20.50 14.67 25.86
N PRO A 296 20.02 13.44 26.12
CA PRO A 296 18.62 13.21 26.42
C PRO A 296 18.23 13.82 27.77
N ALA A 297 17.26 14.72 27.76
CA ALA A 297 16.53 15.10 28.95
C ALA A 297 15.54 13.97 29.24
N SER A 298 16.00 12.91 29.89
CA SER A 298 15.25 11.71 30.32
C SER A 298 13.73 11.81 30.09
N SER A 299 13.24 11.31 28.96
CA SER A 299 11.81 11.31 28.65
C SER A 299 11.35 9.93 28.18
N SER A 300 10.29 9.42 28.82
CA SER A 300 9.66 8.15 28.45
C SER A 300 9.12 8.16 27.01
N ALA A 301 8.81 9.34 26.46
CA ALA A 301 8.38 9.51 25.07
C ALA A 301 9.51 9.24 24.06
N LEU A 302 10.73 9.73 24.32
CA LEU A 302 11.90 9.47 23.48
C LEU A 302 12.23 7.97 23.45
N GLU A 303 12.22 7.35 24.62
CA GLU A 303 12.44 5.91 24.76
C GLU A 303 11.41 5.08 23.99
N LYS A 304 10.13 5.40 24.15
CA LYS A 304 9.05 4.71 23.45
C LYS A 304 9.16 4.84 21.93
N ALA A 305 9.43 6.04 21.42
CA ALA A 305 9.60 6.27 19.99
C ALA A 305 10.83 5.51 19.44
N GLY A 306 11.88 5.42 20.26
CA GLY A 306 13.06 4.59 20.02
C GLY A 306 12.72 3.12 19.83
N ASP A 307 12.02 2.54 20.80
CA ASP A 307 11.61 1.14 20.76
C ASP A 307 10.75 0.83 19.54
N GLU A 308 9.77 1.68 19.25
CA GLU A 308 8.90 1.53 18.09
C GLU A 308 9.70 1.57 16.78
N ALA A 309 10.68 2.47 16.65
CA ALA A 309 11.53 2.56 15.48
C ALA A 309 12.48 1.36 15.34
N MET A 310 13.13 0.93 16.43
CA MET A 310 14.00 -0.25 16.46
C MET A 310 13.25 -1.52 16.11
N THR A 311 12.08 -1.72 16.72
CA THR A 311 11.19 -2.87 16.46
C THR A 311 10.75 -2.89 15.01
N ALA A 312 10.37 -1.73 14.45
CA ALA A 312 9.99 -1.63 13.04
C ALA A 312 11.16 -1.95 12.10
N GLN A 313 12.39 -1.49 12.39
CA GLN A 313 13.56 -1.83 11.59
C GLN A 313 13.90 -3.31 11.64
N LEU A 314 13.82 -3.91 12.83
CA LEU A 314 14.12 -5.32 13.01
C LEU A 314 13.09 -6.21 12.32
N ARG A 315 11.80 -5.89 12.48
CA ARG A 315 10.72 -6.55 11.76
C ARG A 315 10.96 -6.49 10.26
N TYR A 316 11.23 -5.29 9.72
CA TYR A 316 11.42 -5.12 8.29
C TYR A 316 12.70 -5.81 7.77
N TYR A 317 13.78 -5.81 8.55
CA TYR A 317 15.00 -6.57 8.24
C TYR A 317 14.72 -8.06 8.01
N PHE A 318 14.01 -8.70 8.95
CA PHE A 318 13.64 -10.10 8.81
C PHE A 318 12.60 -10.34 7.72
N LEU A 319 11.64 -9.40 7.52
CA LEU A 319 10.74 -9.45 6.38
C LEU A 319 11.51 -9.47 5.05
N LEU A 320 12.51 -8.60 4.90
CA LEU A 320 13.35 -8.57 3.71
C LEU A 320 14.13 -9.87 3.50
N ARG A 321 14.80 -10.34 4.55
CA ARG A 321 15.71 -11.49 4.49
C ARG A 321 14.97 -12.80 4.26
N ASP A 322 13.91 -13.03 5.03
CA ASP A 322 13.29 -14.35 5.16
C ASP A 322 12.06 -14.52 4.27
N PHE A 323 11.46 -13.43 3.79
CA PHE A 323 10.20 -13.49 3.04
C PHE A 323 10.23 -12.71 1.72
N ILE A 324 10.40 -11.39 1.74
CA ILE A 324 10.27 -10.53 0.54
C ILE A 324 11.26 -10.95 -0.54
N ARG A 325 12.54 -11.17 -0.22
CA ARG A 325 13.52 -11.59 -1.23
C ARG A 325 13.27 -13.00 -1.75
N PRO A 326 13.00 -14.02 -0.90
CA PRO A 326 12.53 -15.33 -1.38
C PRO A 326 11.27 -15.27 -2.26
N GLU A 327 10.30 -14.41 -1.94
CA GLU A 327 9.11 -14.18 -2.78
C GLU A 327 9.48 -13.59 -4.16
N MET A 328 10.41 -12.64 -4.21
CA MET A 328 10.91 -12.09 -5.48
C MET A 328 11.61 -13.17 -6.32
N ASP A 329 12.38 -14.06 -5.69
CA ASP A 329 13.04 -15.17 -6.38
C ASP A 329 12.03 -16.18 -6.95
N ALA A 330 11.03 -16.55 -6.15
CA ALA A 330 9.94 -17.40 -6.59
C ALA A 330 9.16 -16.74 -7.74
N ALA A 331 8.86 -15.44 -7.64
CA ALA A 331 8.17 -14.70 -8.69
C ALA A 331 8.96 -14.67 -10.00
N ARG A 332 10.27 -14.41 -9.96
CA ARG A 332 11.13 -14.49 -11.15
C ARG A 332 11.12 -15.88 -11.77
N THR A 333 11.16 -16.93 -10.95
CA THR A 333 11.09 -18.32 -11.41
C THR A 333 9.77 -18.59 -12.13
N ILE A 334 8.64 -18.19 -11.54
CA ILE A 334 7.31 -18.35 -12.14
C ILE A 334 7.21 -17.61 -13.49
N LEU A 335 7.70 -16.37 -13.57
CA LEU A 335 7.71 -15.61 -14.82
C LEU A 335 8.59 -16.25 -15.89
N ALA A 336 9.78 -16.75 -15.52
CA ALA A 336 10.64 -17.48 -16.44
C ALA A 336 9.97 -18.76 -16.97
N LEU A 337 9.25 -19.48 -16.10
CA LEU A 337 8.49 -20.66 -16.48
C LEU A 337 7.32 -20.32 -17.42
N HIS A 338 6.59 -19.23 -17.18
CA HIS A 338 5.55 -18.77 -18.12
C HIS A 338 6.14 -18.40 -19.50
N ALA A 339 7.31 -17.77 -19.54
CA ALA A 339 7.98 -17.48 -20.81
C ALA A 339 8.39 -18.77 -21.57
N ARG A 340 8.80 -19.81 -20.84
CA ARG A 340 9.15 -21.14 -21.40
C ARG A 340 7.91 -21.96 -21.80
N ALA A 341 6.83 -21.89 -21.03
CA ALA A 341 5.57 -22.61 -21.22
C ALA A 341 4.95 -22.41 -22.62
N ILE A 342 5.32 -21.31 -23.28
CA ILE A 342 4.90 -20.98 -24.64
C ILE A 342 5.47 -21.96 -25.67
N LYS A 343 6.65 -22.55 -25.41
CA LYS A 343 7.35 -23.45 -26.34
C LYS A 343 7.40 -24.90 -25.87
N GLU A 344 7.31 -25.14 -24.57
CA GLU A 344 7.48 -26.47 -23.99
C GLU A 344 6.61 -26.66 -22.72
N PRO A 345 6.21 -27.89 -22.39
CA PRO A 345 5.49 -28.19 -21.16
C PRO A 345 6.37 -27.98 -19.92
N VAL A 346 5.88 -27.22 -18.93
CA VAL A 346 6.59 -26.90 -17.67
C VAL A 346 5.76 -27.18 -16.42
N GLN A 347 4.71 -28.01 -16.50
CA GLN A 347 3.68 -28.13 -15.46
C GLN A 347 4.26 -28.51 -14.09
N ASN A 348 5.19 -29.47 -14.03
CA ASN A 348 5.80 -29.91 -12.77
C ASN A 348 6.69 -28.83 -12.15
N GLU A 349 7.47 -28.12 -12.98
CA GLU A 349 8.33 -27.00 -12.53
C GLU A 349 7.47 -25.83 -12.03
N MET A 350 6.37 -25.52 -12.75
CA MET A 350 5.42 -24.47 -12.38
C MET A 350 4.73 -24.79 -11.05
N ALA A 351 4.26 -26.02 -10.87
CA ALA A 351 3.66 -26.47 -9.62
C ALA A 351 4.64 -26.34 -8.44
N ALA A 352 5.90 -26.75 -8.61
CA ALA A 352 6.92 -26.62 -7.58
C ALA A 352 7.26 -25.15 -7.28
N ALA A 353 7.31 -24.28 -8.28
CA ALA A 353 7.54 -22.85 -8.08
C ALA A 353 6.37 -22.16 -7.34
N ALA A 354 5.13 -22.46 -7.74
CA ALA A 354 3.94 -21.97 -7.07
C ALA A 354 3.83 -22.46 -5.62
N GLN A 355 4.17 -23.72 -5.36
CA GLN A 355 4.20 -24.27 -4.00
C GLN A 355 5.24 -23.57 -3.12
N ARG A 356 6.43 -23.27 -3.65
CA ARG A 356 7.44 -22.49 -2.91
C ARG A 356 6.95 -21.09 -2.58
N MET A 357 6.33 -20.40 -3.54
CA MET A 357 5.73 -19.08 -3.32
C MET A 357 4.67 -19.13 -2.21
N GLU A 358 3.76 -20.11 -2.27
CA GLU A 358 2.72 -20.29 -1.26
C GLU A 358 3.28 -20.58 0.12
N GLN A 359 4.30 -21.44 0.21
CA GLN A 359 4.96 -21.74 1.47
C GLN A 359 5.53 -20.48 2.13
N VAL A 360 6.27 -19.66 1.37
CA VAL A 360 6.84 -18.42 1.90
C VAL A 360 5.74 -17.45 2.36
N LEU A 361 4.66 -17.31 1.59
CA LEU A 361 3.53 -16.45 1.97
C LEU A 361 2.83 -16.95 3.25
N VAL A 362 2.59 -18.26 3.38
CA VAL A 362 2.00 -18.85 4.59
C VAL A 362 2.91 -18.63 5.80
N GLU A 363 4.21 -18.85 5.66
CA GLU A 363 5.17 -18.59 6.74
C GLU A 363 5.20 -17.10 7.11
N ARG A 364 5.14 -16.20 6.12
CA ARG A 364 5.06 -14.75 6.32
C ARG A 364 3.80 -14.34 7.09
N THR A 365 2.63 -14.92 6.79
CA THR A 365 1.39 -14.58 7.52
C THR A 365 1.45 -14.96 9.00
N LYS A 366 2.24 -15.99 9.33
CA LYS A 366 2.46 -16.46 10.70
C LYS A 366 3.64 -15.75 11.37
N TYR A 367 4.39 -14.94 10.62
CA TYR A 367 5.55 -14.25 11.13
C TYR A 367 5.12 -13.17 12.11
N ASP A 368 5.49 -13.39 13.37
CA ASP A 368 5.45 -12.38 14.41
C ASP A 368 6.88 -12.17 14.93
N LEU A 369 7.26 -10.90 15.06
CA LEU A 369 8.55 -10.58 15.66
C LEU A 369 8.42 -10.88 17.15
N LYS A 370 9.04 -11.98 17.61
CA LYS A 370 9.04 -12.36 19.03
C LYS A 370 9.42 -11.16 19.89
N ASN A 371 8.67 -10.94 20.97
CA ASN A 371 8.91 -9.86 21.93
C ASN A 371 10.40 -9.77 22.27
N VAL A 372 11.04 -8.71 21.80
CA VAL A 372 12.45 -8.49 22.08
C VAL A 372 12.55 -7.72 23.39
N ALA A 373 13.27 -8.29 24.37
CA ALA A 373 13.43 -7.69 25.68
C ALA A 373 14.36 -6.48 25.60
N ARG A 374 13.97 -5.35 26.22
CA ARG A 374 14.80 -4.14 26.29
C ARG A 374 16.07 -4.38 27.13
N PRO A 375 17.14 -3.60 26.87
CA PRO A 375 17.33 -2.76 25.69
C PRO A 375 17.83 -3.64 24.52
N PHE A 376 17.43 -3.35 23.29
CA PHE A 376 17.94 -4.11 22.15
C PHE A 376 18.18 -3.20 20.95
N SER A 377 19.35 -3.41 20.36
CA SER A 377 19.75 -2.78 19.13
C SER A 377 19.71 -3.81 18.00
N LEU A 378 19.50 -3.35 16.76
CA LEU A 378 19.36 -4.21 15.58
C LEU A 378 20.54 -5.19 15.45
N SER A 379 21.74 -4.73 15.82
CA SER A 379 22.97 -5.54 15.79
C SER A 379 23.04 -6.64 16.86
N ALA A 380 22.42 -6.44 18.03
CA ALA A 380 22.35 -7.47 19.07
C ALA A 380 21.42 -8.60 18.62
N GLU A 381 20.23 -8.23 18.13
CA GLU A 381 19.23 -9.19 17.65
C GLU A 381 19.65 -9.94 16.38
N LYS A 382 20.41 -9.31 15.48
CA LYS A 382 21.00 -10.02 14.33
C LYS A 382 21.95 -11.14 14.75
N LYS A 383 22.70 -10.93 15.84
CA LYS A 383 23.58 -11.95 16.40
C LYS A 383 22.80 -13.01 17.16
N THR A 384 21.73 -12.62 17.86
CA THR A 384 20.95 -13.54 18.70
C THR A 384 19.85 -14.32 17.98
N ALA A 385 19.39 -13.85 16.83
CA ALA A 385 18.46 -14.55 15.94
C ALA A 385 19.13 -15.70 15.15
N SER A 386 20.43 -15.94 15.34
CA SER A 386 21.03 -17.25 15.02
C SER A 386 20.67 -18.23 16.14
N PRO A 387 20.17 -19.45 15.85
CA PRO A 387 19.83 -20.42 16.87
C PRO A 387 21.01 -20.65 17.84
N GLY A 388 20.86 -20.24 19.11
CA GLY A 388 21.82 -20.55 20.19
C GLY A 388 22.58 -19.38 20.83
N ALA A 389 22.21 -18.12 20.60
CA ALA A 389 22.92 -17.01 21.23
C ALA A 389 22.37 -16.61 22.61
N THR A 390 23.28 -16.24 23.51
CA THR A 390 22.99 -15.68 24.84
C THR A 390 22.67 -14.18 24.79
N PRO A 391 21.78 -13.67 25.65
CA PRO A 391 21.55 -12.23 25.82
C PRO A 391 22.86 -11.48 26.12
N GLY A 392 23.05 -10.31 25.50
CA GLY A 392 24.25 -9.49 25.72
C GLY A 392 24.26 -8.77 27.07
N ASP A 393 25.45 -8.38 27.53
CA ASP A 393 25.70 -7.55 28.72
C ASP A 393 25.03 -6.15 28.62
N ASP A 394 24.32 -5.74 29.68
CA ASP A 394 23.59 -4.48 29.82
C ASP A 394 24.44 -3.24 29.48
N ALA A 395 25.74 -3.26 29.80
CA ALA A 395 26.64 -2.15 29.54
C ALA A 395 26.92 -1.96 28.03
N ALA A 396 27.05 -3.06 27.30
CA ALA A 396 27.26 -3.04 25.85
C ALA A 396 26.00 -2.55 25.13
N GLU A 397 24.82 -2.84 25.68
CA GLU A 397 23.56 -2.40 25.13
C GLU A 397 23.29 -0.91 25.39
N ALA A 398 23.60 -0.40 26.59
CA ALA A 398 23.56 1.04 26.86
C ALA A 398 24.49 1.83 25.91
N ALA A 399 25.66 1.28 25.57
CA ALA A 399 26.54 1.87 24.57
C ALA A 399 25.94 1.87 23.16
N ARG A 400 25.24 0.79 22.76
CA ARG A 400 24.54 0.72 21.47
C ARG A 400 23.39 1.70 21.40
N TRP A 401 22.60 1.83 22.46
CA TRP A 401 21.53 2.82 22.55
C TRP A 401 22.03 4.27 22.39
N ARG A 402 23.16 4.62 23.03
CA ARG A 402 23.80 5.92 22.80
C ARG A 402 24.19 6.14 21.34
N ASN A 403 24.68 5.10 20.65
CA ASN A 403 24.98 5.19 19.22
C ASN A 403 23.71 5.39 18.36
N VAL A 404 22.59 4.77 18.74
CA VAL A 404 21.29 4.96 18.08
C VAL A 404 20.83 6.42 18.23
N LEU A 405 20.87 6.97 19.45
CA LEU A 405 20.53 8.36 19.72
C LEU A 405 21.43 9.33 18.93
N ALA A 406 22.75 9.12 18.93
CA ALA A 406 23.69 9.94 18.18
C ALA A 406 23.45 9.85 16.66
N SER A 407 23.14 8.67 16.14
CA SER A 407 22.80 8.46 14.72
C SER A 407 21.53 9.22 14.33
N ALA A 408 20.47 9.12 15.14
CA ALA A 408 19.23 9.83 14.91
C ALA A 408 19.41 11.36 15.03
N CYS A 409 20.19 11.82 16.01
CA CYS A 409 20.41 13.25 16.23
C CYS A 409 21.12 13.93 15.05
N ARG A 410 22.10 13.27 14.42
CA ARG A 410 22.77 13.76 13.20
C ARG A 410 21.85 13.98 12.01
N THR A 411 20.62 13.44 12.05
CA THR A 411 19.61 13.66 11.01
C THR A 411 18.63 14.78 11.31
N VAL A 412 18.71 15.38 12.50
CA VAL A 412 17.88 16.51 12.90
C VAL A 412 18.56 17.82 12.46
N PRO A 413 17.91 18.66 11.63
CA PRO A 413 18.48 19.95 11.24
C PRO A 413 18.75 20.83 12.47
N GLY A 414 19.97 21.37 12.57
CA GLY A 414 20.37 22.30 13.63
C GLY A 414 20.96 21.67 14.89
N LYS A 415 21.06 20.33 14.96
CA LYS A 415 21.79 19.62 16.03
C LYS A 415 23.13 19.08 15.49
N ARG A 416 24.20 19.10 16.30
CA ARG A 416 25.55 18.64 15.88
C ARG A 416 26.01 17.41 16.62
#